data_AF-A0A7W9UML4-F1
#
_entry.id   AF-A0A7W9UML4-F1
#
_cell.length_a   1.000
_cell.length_b   1.000
_cell.length_c   1.000
_cell.angle_alpha   90.00
_cell.angle_beta   90.00
_cell.angle_gamma   90.00
#
_symmetry.space_group_name_H-M   'P 1'
#
loop_
_entity.id
_entity.type
_entity.pdbx_description
1 polymer ?
#
loop_
_entity_poly.entity_id
_entity_poly.type
_entity_poly.pdbx_seq_one_letter_code
_entity_poly.pdbx_strand_id
1 'polypeptide(L)'
;MRGLEVRLARLIEDTRDLGREATVDRVSDLQRTLESLDRELAAVDRRPELGRLRREAGLLLADACARAVLARDFGDTRIPVPLSNAAGA
;
A
#
# COMPACT_ATOMS: atom_id res chain seq x y z
N MET A 1 -25.06 -5.16 7.96
CA MET A 1 -23.91 -6.03 7.57
C MET A 1 -23.17 -5.60 6.29
N ARG A 2 -23.69 -4.71 5.41
CA ARG A 2 -22.91 -4.14 4.28
C ARG A 2 -21.74 -3.23 4.68
N GLY A 3 -21.65 -2.85 5.96
CA GLY A 3 -20.66 -1.87 6.43
C GLY A 3 -19.20 -2.34 6.32
N LEU A 4 -18.91 -3.62 6.63
CA LEU A 4 -17.56 -4.16 6.53
C LEU A 4 -17.13 -4.34 5.06
N GLU A 5 -18.03 -4.81 4.20
CA GLU A 5 -17.79 -4.93 2.76
C GLU A 5 -17.44 -3.56 2.16
N VAL A 6 -18.22 -2.53 2.46
CA VAL A 6 -17.97 -1.15 2.00
C VAL A 6 -16.66 -0.59 2.54
N ARG A 7 -16.34 -0.84 3.82
CA ARG A 7 -15.09 -0.36 4.43
C ARG A 7 -13.85 -1.05 3.86
N LEU A 8 -13.93 -2.36 3.61
CA LEU A 8 -12.84 -3.08 2.92
C LEU A 8 -12.68 -2.62 1.47
N ALA A 9 -13.78 -2.42 0.74
CA ALA A 9 -13.74 -1.89 -0.61
C ALA A 9 -13.11 -0.49 -0.64
N ARG A 10 -13.47 0.37 0.32
CA ARG A 10 -12.86 1.70 0.45
C ARG A 10 -11.36 1.63 0.76
N LEU A 11 -10.94 0.74 1.67
CA LEU A 11 -9.53 0.52 1.96
C LEU A 11 -8.75 0.07 0.71
N ILE A 12 -9.35 -0.77 -0.14
CA ILE A 12 -8.76 -1.17 -1.42
C ILE A 12 -8.56 0.05 -2.33
N GLU A 13 -9.58 0.90 -2.49
CA GLU A 13 -9.48 2.12 -3.30
C GLU A 13 -8.43 3.09 -2.72
N ASP A 14 -8.47 3.35 -1.41
CA ASP A 14 -7.48 4.21 -0.75
C ASP A 14 -6.04 3.68 -0.93
N THR A 15 -5.86 2.35 -0.95
CA THR A 15 -4.54 1.73 -1.19
C THR A 15 -4.10 1.83 -2.66
N ARG A 16 -5.04 1.73 -3.61
CA ARG A 16 -4.77 1.92 -5.05
C ARG A 16 -4.39 3.36 -5.34
N ASP A 17 -5.07 4.30 -4.69
CA ASP A 17 -4.84 5.75 -4.82
C ASP A 17 -3.48 6.20 -4.30
N LEU A 18 -2.79 5.39 -3.48
CA LEU A 18 -1.42 5.69 -3.05
C LEU A 18 -0.45 5.85 -4.24
N GLY A 19 -0.72 5.20 -5.38
CA GLY A 19 0.04 5.40 -6.61
C GLY A 19 1.57 5.32 -6.40
N ARG A 20 2.34 6.21 -7.03
CA ARG A 20 3.81 6.28 -6.85
C ARG A 20 4.24 7.07 -5.61
N GLU A 21 3.31 7.69 -4.90
CA GLU A 21 3.56 8.57 -3.74
C GLU A 21 3.30 7.85 -2.40
N ALA A 22 3.27 6.52 -2.41
CA ALA A 22 3.13 5.72 -1.20
C ALA A 22 4.29 6.03 -0.24
N THR A 23 3.96 6.60 0.91
CA THR A 23 4.91 6.80 2.02
C THR A 23 4.74 5.69 3.06
N VAL A 24 5.81 5.41 3.80
CA VAL A 24 5.78 4.40 4.88
C VAL A 24 4.71 4.74 5.91
N ASP A 25 4.57 6.03 6.26
CA ASP A 25 3.57 6.49 7.22
C ASP A 25 2.15 6.25 6.73
N ARG A 26 1.83 6.62 5.48
CA ARG A 26 0.49 6.40 4.90
C ARG A 26 0.16 4.91 4.81
N VAL A 27 1.11 4.08 4.39
CA VAL A 27 0.90 2.63 4.33
C VAL A 27 0.67 2.06 5.74
N SER A 28 1.41 2.55 6.74
CA SER A 28 1.25 2.11 8.14
C SER A 28 -0.15 2.43 8.69
N ASP A 29 -0.71 3.59 8.34
CA ASP A 29 -2.07 3.97 8.77
C ASP A 29 -3.16 3.10 8.10
N LEU A 30 -2.99 2.76 6.82
CA LEU A 30 -3.89 1.82 6.15
C LEU A 30 -3.76 0.39 6.69
N GLN A 31 -2.55 -0.04 7.06
CA GLN A 31 -2.33 -1.34 7.74
C GLN A 31 -3.04 -1.40 9.09
N ARG A 32 -2.94 -0.36 9.93
CA ARG A 32 -3.71 -0.27 11.18
C ARG A 32 -5.22 -0.33 10.95
N THR A 33 -5.68 0.29 9.86
CA THR A 33 -7.08 0.23 9.45
C THR A 33 -7.50 -1.20 9.09
N LEU A 34 -6.67 -1.93 8.32
CA LEU A 34 -6.91 -3.34 8.02
C LEU A 34 -6.92 -4.20 9.29
N GLU A 35 -6.00 -3.99 10.23
CA GLU A 35 -5.95 -4.72 11.50
C GLU A 35 -7.22 -4.50 12.34
N SER A 36 -7.73 -3.26 12.39
CA SER A 36 -9.01 -2.97 13.05
C SER A 36 -10.16 -3.72 12.37
N LEU A 37 -10.19 -3.72 11.04
CA LEU A 37 -11.21 -4.44 10.27
C LEU A 37 -11.10 -5.95 10.46
N ASP A 38 -9.90 -6.51 10.56
CA ASP A 38 -9.66 -7.93 10.82
C ASP A 38 -10.21 -8.38 12.18
N ARG A 39 -10.13 -7.52 13.21
CA ARG A 39 -10.74 -7.79 14.53
C ARG A 39 -12.27 -7.79 14.44
N GLU A 40 -12.85 -6.86 13.69
CA GLU A 40 -14.28 -6.84 13.44
C GLU A 40 -14.72 -8.06 12.61
N LEU A 41 -13.92 -8.46 11.60
CA LEU A 41 -14.15 -9.64 10.78
C LEU A 41 -14.12 -10.93 11.59
N ALA A 42 -13.19 -11.06 12.54
CA ALA A 42 -13.11 -12.23 13.41
C ALA A 42 -14.37 -12.42 14.26
N ALA A 43 -15.13 -11.34 14.51
CA ALA A 43 -16.39 -11.37 15.24
C ALA A 43 -17.63 -11.68 14.37
N VAL A 44 -17.48 -11.81 13.04
CA VAL A 44 -18.59 -12.10 12.11
C VAL A 44 -18.30 -13.33 11.26
N ASP A 45 -19.29 -14.22 11.18
CA ASP A 45 -19.11 -15.53 10.55
C ASP A 45 -19.07 -15.47 9.00
N ARG A 46 -18.26 -16.40 8.48
CA ARG A 46 -17.85 -16.75 7.12
C ARG A 46 -18.71 -16.24 5.96
N ARG A 47 -18.40 -15.04 5.48
CA ARG A 47 -18.81 -14.60 4.13
C ARG A 47 -17.65 -14.71 3.13
N PRO A 48 -17.80 -15.48 2.05
CA PRO A 48 -16.76 -15.59 1.01
C PRO A 48 -16.35 -14.24 0.43
N GLU A 49 -17.30 -13.31 0.26
CA GLU A 49 -17.06 -11.97 -0.27
C GLU A 49 -16.13 -11.15 0.64
N LEU A 50 -16.39 -11.15 1.95
CA LEU A 50 -15.53 -10.50 2.94
C LEU A 50 -14.12 -11.09 2.95
N GLY A 51 -14.00 -12.42 2.82
CA GLY A 51 -12.71 -13.09 2.71
C GLY A 51 -11.93 -12.69 1.46
N ARG A 52 -12.61 -12.52 0.32
CA ARG A 52 -12.01 -12.03 -0.94
C ARG A 52 -11.51 -10.59 -0.79
N LEU A 53 -12.36 -9.69 -0.32
CA LEU A 53 -12.02 -8.28 -0.12
C LEU A 53 -10.86 -8.12 0.89
N ARG A 54 -10.87 -8.89 1.98
CA ARG A 54 -9.77 -8.90 2.97
C ARG A 54 -8.46 -9.36 2.33
N ARG A 55 -8.49 -10.44 1.56
CA ARG A 55 -7.31 -10.96 0.86
C ARG A 55 -6.75 -9.92 -0.12
N GLU A 56 -7.62 -9.27 -0.88
CA GLU A 56 -7.23 -8.24 -1.83
C GLU A 56 -6.61 -7.03 -1.14
N ALA A 57 -7.24 -6.50 -0.09
CA ALA A 57 -6.69 -5.41 0.72
C ALA A 57 -5.29 -5.73 1.25
N GLY A 58 -5.09 -6.95 1.78
CA GLY A 58 -3.80 -7.40 2.28
C GLY A 58 -2.71 -7.47 1.19
N LEU A 59 -3.05 -7.96 -0.01
CA LEU A 59 -2.10 -8.02 -1.13
C LEU A 59 -1.68 -6.62 -1.59
N LEU A 60 -2.64 -5.71 -1.73
CA LEU A 60 -2.36 -4.34 -2.15
C LEU A 60 -1.52 -3.58 -1.10
N LEU A 61 -1.80 -3.77 0.18
CA LEU A 61 -1.03 -3.13 1.25
C LEU A 61 0.40 -3.68 1.35
N ALA A 62 0.59 -4.97 1.11
CA ALA A 62 1.93 -5.55 1.06
C ALA A 62 2.77 -4.97 -0.09
N ASP A 63 2.17 -4.84 -1.28
CA ASP A 63 2.81 -4.20 -2.43
C ASP A 63 3.12 -2.72 -2.17
N ALA A 64 2.15 -1.96 -1.64
CA ALA A 64 2.35 -0.55 -1.30
C ALA A 64 3.45 -0.37 -0.24
N CYS A 65 3.52 -1.27 0.75
CA CYS A 65 4.59 -1.26 1.76
C CYS A 65 5.97 -1.49 1.14
N ALA A 66 6.10 -2.49 0.27
CA ALA A 66 7.35 -2.77 -0.43
C ALA A 66 7.80 -1.55 -1.26
N ARG A 67 6.88 -0.92 -2.00
CA ARG A 67 7.16 0.29 -2.78
C ARG A 67 7.56 1.47 -1.91
N ALA A 68 6.88 1.69 -0.79
CA ALA A 68 7.19 2.76 0.14
C ALA A 68 8.56 2.58 0.81
N VAL A 69 8.91 1.36 1.22
CA VAL A 69 10.23 1.03 1.78
C VAL A 69 11.33 1.23 0.74
N LEU A 70 11.14 0.72 -0.48
CA LEU A 70 12.10 0.91 -1.57
C LEU A 70 12.28 2.39 -1.92
N ALA A 71 11.18 3.17 -1.97
CA ALA A 71 11.26 4.60 -2.22
C ALA A 71 11.96 5.35 -1.07
N ARG A 72 11.77 4.95 0.19
CA ARG A 72 12.47 5.55 1.32
C ARG A 72 13.98 5.28 1.27
N ASP A 73 14.35 4.03 0.99
CA ASP A 73 15.74 3.58 1.08
C ASP A 73 16.55 3.90 -0.18
N PHE A 74 15.89 4.04 -1.33
CA PHE A 74 16.54 4.21 -2.64
C PHE A 74 16.02 5.39 -3.48
N GLY A 75 14.95 6.06 -3.08
CA GLY A 75 14.27 7.11 -3.86
C GLY A 75 15.04 8.41 -4.06
N ASP A 76 16.17 8.59 -3.36
CA ASP A 76 17.09 9.73 -3.55
C ASP A 76 18.33 9.37 -4.39
N THR A 77 18.26 8.30 -5.19
CA THR A 77 19.28 8.07 -6.24
C THR A 77 19.04 9.00 -7.42
N ARG A 78 19.33 10.30 -7.23
CA ARG A 78 19.97 11.05 -8.31
C ARG A 78 21.29 10.34 -8.58
N ILE A 79 21.30 9.36 -9.48
CA ILE A 79 22.54 8.85 -10.02
C ILE A 79 23.22 10.10 -10.63
N PRO A 80 24.36 10.58 -10.10
CA PRO A 80 25.09 11.62 -10.78
C PRO A 80 25.53 10.99 -12.10
N VAL A 81 24.87 11.35 -13.19
CA VAL A 81 25.38 11.07 -14.52
C VAL A 81 26.76 11.71 -14.54
N PRO A 82 27.86 10.95 -14.70
CA PRO A 82 29.16 11.59 -14.82
C PRO A 82 29.07 12.53 -16.01
N LEU A 83 29.30 13.82 -15.78
CA LEU A 83 29.48 14.79 -16.84
C LEU A 83 30.65 14.25 -17.68
N SER A 84 30.32 13.67 -18.83
CA SER A 84 31.29 13.33 -19.85
C SER A 84 31.84 14.66 -20.32
N ASN A 85 32.94 15.08 -19.69
CA ASN A 85 33.62 16.31 -20.02
C ASN A 85 34.08 16.20 -21.47
N ALA A 86 33.61 17.16 -22.24
CA ALA A 86 34.25 17.62 -23.45
C ALA A 86 35.76 17.78 -23.19
N ALA A 87 36.55 16.93 -23.84
CA ALA A 87 37.97 17.16 -24.07
C ALA A 87 38.32 16.58 -25.45
N GLY A 88 37.71 17.18 -26.47
CA GLY A 88 38.20 17.14 -27.84
C GLY A 88 38.64 18.56 -28.19
N ALA A 89 39.89 18.88 -27.87
CA ALA A 89 40.63 20.02 -28.40
C ALA A 89 42.05 19.54 -28.68
#